data_AF-A0A3M2MDU2-F1
#
_entry.id   AF-A0A3M2MDU2-F1
#
_cell.length_a   1.000
_cell.length_b   1.000
_cell.length_c   1.000
_cell.angle_alpha   90.00
_cell.angle_beta   90.00
_cell.angle_gamma   90.00
#
_symmetry.space_group_name_H-M   'P 1'
#
loop_
_entity.id
_entity.type
_entity.pdbx_description
1 polymer ?
#
loop_
_entity_poly.entity_id
_entity_poly.type
_entity_poly.pdbx_seq_one_letter_code
_entity_poly.pdbx_strand_id
1 'polypeptide(L)'
;MRAEQPAKVYSWSDFELDDEPVPPRAAPRPPDSPPALDGLRHCGVLENVLHRQWDARQGPPSPEVVRAVESLAMLPDSLKRRLADGLSGIYVGPGGVPHLDDMGHLRGRPLPSGRATWDICAGAYGDRKIVVGDRPSPTPDVMMHEVGHALDDVDGGDGAWQSDTPAFRELYEMCGPYLMSDFHQQPDALGRREFFADAFAAISSRQRPALVDMLSGNIRAALEVMLFFNRRYGI
;
A
#
# COMPACT_ATOMS: atom_id res chain seq x y z
N MET A 1 -41.17 -8.15 -11.80
CA MET A 1 -40.08 -8.00 -10.81
C MET A 1 -39.04 -9.07 -11.12
N ARG A 2 -37.88 -8.69 -11.67
CA ARG A 2 -36.74 -9.60 -11.84
C ARG A 2 -35.87 -9.47 -10.58
N ALA A 3 -35.61 -10.59 -9.92
CA ALA A 3 -34.70 -10.65 -8.79
C ALA A 3 -33.28 -10.31 -9.26
N GLU A 4 -32.63 -9.36 -8.59
CA GLU A 4 -31.20 -9.07 -8.76
C GLU A 4 -30.39 -10.29 -8.32
N GLN A 5 -29.51 -10.77 -9.20
CA GLN A 5 -28.51 -11.76 -8.86
C GLN A 5 -27.46 -11.10 -7.95
N PRO A 6 -27.01 -11.75 -6.86
CA PRO A 6 -25.95 -11.20 -6.04
C PRO A 6 -24.68 -11.03 -6.88
N ALA A 7 -24.04 -9.87 -6.76
CA ALA A 7 -22.75 -9.61 -7.39
C ALA A 7 -21.76 -10.69 -6.96
N LYS A 8 -21.19 -11.41 -7.93
CA LYS A 8 -20.23 -12.49 -7.70
C LYS A 8 -18.99 -11.89 -7.02
N VAL A 9 -18.70 -12.31 -5.79
CA VAL A 9 -17.46 -11.97 -5.10
C VAL A 9 -16.37 -12.83 -5.71
N TYR A 10 -15.42 -12.19 -6.37
CA TYR A 10 -14.32 -12.83 -7.08
C TYR A 10 -13.08 -12.81 -6.17
N SER A 11 -12.38 -13.94 -6.03
CA SER A 11 -11.06 -13.99 -5.38
C SER A 11 -9.97 -13.86 -6.45
N TRP A 12 -8.89 -13.16 -6.16
CA TRP A 12 -7.76 -12.97 -7.08
C TRP A 12 -7.08 -14.29 -7.44
N SER A 13 -7.13 -15.23 -6.48
CA SER A 13 -7.38 -16.68 -6.65
C SER A 13 -7.63 -17.21 -8.06
N ASP A 14 -8.81 -16.84 -8.54
CA ASP A 14 -9.50 -17.48 -9.65
C ASP A 14 -8.97 -17.03 -11.02
N PHE A 15 -7.90 -16.21 -11.04
CA PHE A 15 -7.45 -15.48 -12.23
C PHE A 15 -5.93 -15.52 -12.46
N GLU A 16 -5.21 -16.41 -11.79
CA GLU A 16 -3.81 -16.72 -12.11
C GLU A 16 -3.72 -17.27 -13.55
N LEU A 17 -2.89 -16.65 -14.40
CA LEU A 17 -2.67 -17.08 -15.78
C LEU A 17 -1.23 -17.58 -15.93
N ASP A 18 -1.07 -18.89 -16.17
CA ASP A 18 0.23 -19.58 -16.24
C ASP A 18 1.09 -19.25 -17.49
N ASP A 19 0.61 -18.45 -18.45
CA ASP A 19 1.09 -18.50 -19.85
C ASP A 19 1.75 -17.20 -20.42
N GLU A 20 1.90 -16.10 -19.68
CA GLU A 20 2.65 -14.92 -20.18
C GLU A 20 4.15 -14.98 -19.82
N PRO A 21 5.06 -14.49 -20.69
CA PRO A 21 6.48 -14.45 -20.37
C PRO A 21 6.72 -13.56 -19.16
N VAL A 22 7.17 -14.17 -18.07
CA VAL A 22 7.43 -13.50 -16.78
C VAL A 22 8.28 -12.24 -17.02
N PRO A 23 7.83 -11.05 -16.61
CA PRO A 23 8.60 -9.82 -16.78
C PRO A 23 9.98 -9.95 -16.12
N PRO A 24 11.03 -9.29 -16.67
CA PRO A 24 12.38 -9.39 -16.13
C PRO A 24 12.39 -9.01 -14.65
N ARG A 25 13.03 -9.85 -13.82
CA ARG A 25 13.12 -9.64 -12.36
C ARG A 25 14.53 -9.20 -11.97
N ALA A 26 14.66 -8.01 -11.41
CA ALA A 26 15.93 -7.52 -10.88
C ALA A 26 16.23 -8.17 -9.53
N ALA A 27 17.44 -8.73 -9.37
CA ALA A 27 17.88 -9.30 -8.09
C ALA A 27 18.32 -8.19 -7.12
N PRO A 28 18.08 -8.33 -5.81
CA PRO A 28 18.60 -7.40 -4.82
C PRO A 28 20.14 -7.47 -4.79
N ARG A 29 20.76 -6.36 -4.40
CA ARG A 29 22.15 -6.37 -3.95
C ARG A 29 22.30 -7.21 -2.67
N PRO A 30 23.54 -7.66 -2.36
CA PRO A 30 23.84 -8.23 -1.06
C PRO A 30 23.41 -7.31 0.09
N PRO A 31 22.95 -7.86 1.24
CA PRO A 31 22.47 -7.08 2.38
C PRO A 31 23.41 -5.98 2.86
N ASP A 32 24.72 -6.24 2.85
CA ASP A 32 25.75 -5.32 3.36
C ASP A 32 26.25 -4.32 2.31
N SER A 33 25.58 -4.24 1.16
CA SER A 33 25.99 -3.33 0.10
C SER A 33 25.74 -1.87 0.48
N PRO A 34 26.61 -0.93 0.07
CA PRO A 34 26.37 0.48 0.29
C PRO A 34 25.09 0.96 -0.45
N PRO A 35 24.40 2.00 0.07
CA PRO A 35 23.27 2.61 -0.63
C PRO A 35 23.68 3.16 -1.99
N ALA A 36 22.88 2.87 -3.03
CA ALA A 36 23.15 3.32 -4.41
C ALA A 36 21.94 3.96 -5.11
N LEU A 37 20.77 4.04 -4.45
CA LEU A 37 19.54 4.65 -4.98
C LEU A 37 19.16 4.18 -6.39
N ASP A 38 19.24 2.89 -6.63
CA ASP A 38 19.00 2.25 -7.93
C ASP A 38 17.91 1.16 -7.89
N GLY A 39 17.14 1.12 -6.80
CA GLY A 39 16.04 0.17 -6.61
C GLY A 39 16.49 -1.25 -6.25
N LEU A 40 17.79 -1.50 -6.07
CA LEU A 40 18.31 -2.84 -5.76
C LEU A 40 18.68 -3.02 -4.29
N ARG A 41 18.32 -2.09 -3.40
CA ARG A 41 18.59 -2.22 -1.97
C ARG A 41 17.86 -3.44 -1.38
N HIS A 42 18.57 -4.20 -0.55
CA HIS A 42 18.03 -5.37 0.13
C HIS A 42 17.03 -4.96 1.22
N CYS A 43 15.84 -5.55 1.19
CA CYS A 43 14.71 -5.27 2.08
C CYS A 43 14.57 -6.30 3.22
N GLY A 44 15.54 -7.21 3.38
CA GLY A 44 15.58 -8.18 4.48
C GLY A 44 14.68 -9.37 4.21
N VAL A 45 13.87 -9.77 5.19
CA VAL A 45 12.92 -10.89 5.04
C VAL A 45 11.87 -10.66 3.95
N LEU A 46 11.64 -9.40 3.57
CA LEU A 46 10.73 -9.05 2.47
C LEU A 46 11.21 -9.56 1.11
N GLU A 47 12.50 -9.89 0.94
CA GLU A 47 12.99 -10.46 -0.32
C GLU A 47 12.30 -11.76 -0.71
N ASN A 48 11.71 -12.47 0.27
CA ASN A 48 10.94 -13.69 0.02
C ASN A 48 9.64 -13.44 -0.74
N VAL A 49 9.11 -12.21 -0.68
CA VAL A 49 7.83 -11.82 -1.29
C VAL A 49 7.97 -10.61 -2.22
N LEU A 50 9.15 -10.00 -2.34
CA LEU A 50 9.39 -8.81 -3.15
C LEU A 50 9.81 -9.17 -4.58
N HIS A 51 9.04 -8.70 -5.54
CA HIS A 51 9.23 -8.88 -6.98
C HIS A 51 9.53 -7.55 -7.66
N ARG A 52 10.81 -7.35 -7.99
CA ARG A 52 11.32 -6.17 -8.70
C ARG A 52 11.22 -6.36 -10.22
N GLN A 53 10.21 -5.78 -10.86
CA GLN A 53 9.86 -6.05 -12.27
C GLN A 53 10.50 -5.04 -13.23
N TRP A 54 11.83 -5.07 -13.34
CA TRP A 54 12.58 -4.36 -14.38
C TRP A 54 13.86 -5.09 -14.74
N ASP A 55 14.46 -4.74 -15.88
CA ASP A 55 15.76 -5.26 -16.30
C ASP A 55 16.89 -4.34 -15.81
N ALA A 56 17.60 -4.75 -14.75
CA ALA A 56 18.72 -3.99 -14.19
C ALA A 56 19.86 -3.72 -15.19
N ARG A 57 19.96 -4.49 -16.28
CA ARG A 57 20.95 -4.26 -17.35
C ARG A 57 20.64 -3.01 -18.17
N GLN A 58 19.40 -2.54 -18.13
CA GLN A 58 18.94 -1.32 -18.82
C GLN A 58 19.13 -0.05 -17.97
N GLY A 59 19.63 -0.20 -16.74
CA GLY A 59 19.83 0.89 -15.78
C GLY A 59 18.82 0.86 -14.63
N PRO A 60 18.92 1.84 -13.72
CA PRO A 60 17.98 1.98 -12.61
C PRO A 60 16.57 2.33 -13.11
N PRO A 61 15.51 1.93 -12.36
CA PRO A 61 14.13 2.31 -12.68
C PRO A 61 13.87 3.78 -12.32
N SER A 62 12.62 4.23 -12.47
CA SER A 62 12.21 5.59 -12.12
C SER A 62 12.45 5.90 -10.63
N PRO A 63 12.63 7.19 -10.25
CA PRO A 63 12.77 7.59 -8.85
C PRO A 63 11.64 7.11 -7.93
N GLU A 64 10.42 6.99 -8.45
CA GLU A 64 9.24 6.50 -7.73
C GLU A 64 9.41 5.02 -7.36
N VAL A 65 9.86 4.18 -8.30
CA VAL A 65 10.15 2.76 -8.07
C VAL A 65 11.34 2.59 -7.13
N VAL A 66 12.40 3.39 -7.30
CA VAL A 66 13.54 3.40 -6.38
C VAL A 66 13.06 3.74 -4.97
N ARG A 67 12.25 4.79 -4.80
CA ARG A 67 11.70 5.21 -3.51
C ARG A 67 10.89 4.09 -2.86
N ALA A 68 10.04 3.39 -3.61
CA ALA A 68 9.26 2.29 -3.07
C ALA A 68 10.14 1.22 -2.41
N VAL A 69 11.23 0.81 -3.08
CA VAL A 69 12.19 -0.16 -2.51
C VAL A 69 12.94 0.42 -1.30
N GLU A 70 13.36 1.68 -1.38
CA GLU A 70 14.04 2.35 -0.27
C GLU A 70 13.14 2.46 0.97
N SER A 71 11.86 2.79 0.80
CA SER A 71 10.88 2.87 1.90
C SER A 71 10.66 1.49 2.54
N LEU A 72 10.53 0.41 1.76
CA LEU A 72 10.49 -0.96 2.30
C LEU A 72 11.75 -1.32 3.08
N ALA A 73 12.93 -0.98 2.54
CA ALA A 73 14.19 -1.26 3.20
C ALA A 73 14.34 -0.51 4.53
N MET A 74 13.68 0.63 4.70
CA MET A 74 13.71 1.45 5.91
C MET A 74 12.67 1.04 6.97
N LEU A 75 11.73 0.13 6.66
CA LEU A 75 10.77 -0.38 7.63
C LEU A 75 11.47 -1.09 8.80
N PRO A 76 10.94 -0.99 10.03
CA PRO A 76 11.33 -1.83 11.16
C PRO A 76 11.25 -3.32 10.84
N ASP A 77 12.20 -4.11 11.33
CA ASP A 77 12.27 -5.55 11.06
C ASP A 77 11.04 -6.33 11.56
N SER A 78 10.39 -5.85 12.63
CA SER A 78 9.12 -6.41 13.11
C SER A 78 8.00 -6.28 12.08
N LEU A 79 7.91 -5.13 11.40
CA LEU A 79 6.94 -4.90 10.33
C LEU A 79 7.29 -5.70 9.09
N LYS A 80 8.58 -5.73 8.71
CA LYS A 80 9.04 -6.55 7.58
C LYS A 80 8.67 -8.03 7.75
N ARG A 81 8.85 -8.58 8.96
CA ARG A 81 8.46 -9.98 9.27
C ARG A 81 6.96 -10.18 9.17
N ARG A 82 6.17 -9.31 9.81
CA ARG A 82 4.71 -9.35 9.74
C ARG A 82 4.19 -9.31 8.31
N LEU A 83 4.75 -8.44 7.47
CA LEU A 83 4.41 -8.34 6.05
C LEU A 83 4.85 -9.59 5.28
N ALA A 84 6.07 -10.09 5.49
CA ALA A 84 6.55 -11.30 4.83
C ALA A 84 5.71 -12.55 5.18
N ASP A 85 5.21 -12.63 6.42
CA ASP A 85 4.36 -13.73 6.88
C ASP A 85 2.91 -13.62 6.36
N GLY A 86 2.42 -12.38 6.16
CA GLY A 86 1.03 -12.11 5.82
C GLY A 86 0.75 -11.82 4.34
N LEU A 87 1.77 -11.54 3.53
CA LEU A 87 1.63 -11.20 2.12
C LEU A 87 1.99 -12.37 1.20
N SER A 88 1.23 -12.48 0.11
CA SER A 88 1.51 -13.37 -1.01
C SER A 88 2.52 -12.76 -1.99
N GLY A 89 2.68 -11.43 -2.00
CA GLY A 89 3.65 -10.76 -2.87
C GLY A 89 3.65 -9.23 -2.76
N ILE A 90 4.78 -8.63 -3.10
CA ILE A 90 4.97 -7.19 -3.27
C ILE A 90 5.58 -6.98 -4.65
N TYR A 91 4.88 -6.36 -5.57
CA TYR A 91 5.31 -6.14 -6.95
C TYR A 91 5.64 -4.68 -7.15
N VAL A 92 6.84 -4.39 -7.64
CA VAL A 92 7.31 -3.02 -7.86
C VAL A 92 7.97 -2.92 -9.22
N GLY A 93 7.59 -1.91 -10.01
CA GLY A 93 8.19 -1.69 -11.32
C GLY A 93 7.57 -0.49 -12.06
N PRO A 94 7.94 -0.25 -13.33
CA PRO A 94 7.45 0.88 -14.10
C PRO A 94 5.98 0.71 -14.52
N GLY A 95 5.28 1.82 -14.77
CA GLY A 95 3.88 1.83 -15.22
C GLY A 95 2.88 1.95 -14.08
N GLY A 96 1.61 1.65 -14.37
CA GLY A 96 0.54 1.56 -13.35
C GLY A 96 0.28 0.11 -12.96
N VAL A 97 -0.58 -0.11 -11.96
CA VAL A 97 -0.92 -1.45 -11.43
C VAL A 97 -1.11 -2.54 -12.50
N PRO A 98 -1.83 -2.32 -13.62
CA PRO A 98 -2.02 -3.36 -14.65
C PRO A 98 -0.76 -3.75 -15.44
N HIS A 99 0.37 -3.09 -15.23
CA HIS A 99 1.64 -3.38 -15.89
C HIS A 99 2.56 -4.26 -15.04
N LEU A 100 2.14 -4.57 -13.81
CA LEU A 100 2.92 -5.30 -12.82
C LEU A 100 2.16 -6.56 -12.37
N ASP A 101 2.89 -7.66 -12.19
CA ASP A 101 2.36 -9.01 -11.92
C ASP A 101 1.43 -9.56 -13.02
N ASP A 102 0.60 -10.55 -12.69
CA ASP A 102 -0.48 -11.14 -13.49
C ASP A 102 -1.72 -10.19 -13.65
N MET A 103 -1.57 -8.91 -13.30
CA MET A 103 -2.66 -7.92 -13.29
C MET A 103 -2.92 -7.27 -14.65
N GLY A 104 -2.31 -7.78 -15.73
CA GLY A 104 -2.54 -7.33 -17.12
C GLY A 104 -4.02 -7.28 -17.51
N HIS A 105 -4.86 -8.10 -16.90
CA HIS A 105 -6.30 -8.16 -17.11
C HIS A 105 -7.09 -6.96 -16.54
N LEU A 106 -6.49 -6.14 -15.67
CA LEU A 106 -7.05 -4.87 -15.19
C LEU A 106 -6.87 -3.71 -16.18
N ARG A 107 -6.09 -3.93 -17.26
CA ARG A 107 -5.86 -2.92 -18.30
C ARG A 107 -7.18 -2.43 -18.89
N GLY A 108 -7.37 -1.12 -18.91
CA GLY A 108 -8.59 -0.49 -19.41
C GLY A 108 -9.85 -0.70 -18.55
N ARG A 109 -9.77 -1.40 -17.41
CA ARG A 109 -10.91 -1.56 -16.50
C ARG A 109 -11.13 -0.29 -15.67
N PRO A 110 -12.38 0.14 -15.44
CA PRO A 110 -12.66 1.26 -14.58
C PRO A 110 -12.35 0.93 -13.11
N LEU A 111 -11.93 1.94 -12.36
CA LEU A 111 -11.89 1.89 -10.90
C LEU A 111 -13.31 1.77 -10.33
N PRO A 112 -13.49 1.28 -9.09
CA PRO A 112 -14.79 1.25 -8.43
C PRO A 112 -15.49 2.61 -8.36
N SER A 113 -14.72 3.70 -8.34
CA SER A 113 -15.22 5.07 -8.40
C SER A 113 -15.86 5.46 -9.75
N GLY A 114 -15.58 4.70 -10.82
CA GLY A 114 -16.03 4.95 -12.18
C GLY A 114 -15.38 6.16 -12.88
N ARG A 115 -14.44 6.85 -12.23
CA ARG A 115 -13.88 8.13 -12.72
C ARG A 115 -12.58 8.00 -13.52
N ALA A 116 -11.94 6.84 -13.45
CA ALA A 116 -10.67 6.54 -14.13
C ALA A 116 -10.49 5.03 -14.29
N THR A 117 -9.43 4.59 -14.96
CA THR A 117 -9.06 3.18 -15.09
C THR A 117 -7.91 2.81 -14.16
N TRP A 118 -7.71 1.51 -13.94
CA TRP A 118 -6.57 1.00 -13.17
C TRP A 118 -5.21 1.38 -13.78
N ASP A 119 -5.16 1.73 -15.07
CA ASP A 119 -3.92 2.09 -15.77
C ASP A 119 -3.20 3.32 -15.20
N ILE A 120 -3.95 4.19 -14.51
CA ILE A 120 -3.40 5.40 -13.87
C ILE A 120 -3.08 5.20 -12.39
N CYS A 121 -3.44 4.07 -11.79
CA CYS A 121 -3.18 3.81 -10.38
C CYS A 121 -1.69 3.56 -10.15
N ALA A 122 -1.12 4.38 -9.28
CA ALA A 122 0.27 4.27 -8.85
C ALA A 122 0.49 3.12 -7.88
N GLY A 123 -0.55 2.70 -7.15
CA GLY A 123 -0.49 1.64 -6.16
C GLY A 123 -1.83 0.93 -6.02
N ALA A 124 -1.78 -0.30 -5.53
CA ALA A 124 -2.93 -1.03 -5.05
C ALA A 124 -2.54 -2.08 -4.02
N TYR A 125 -3.48 -2.35 -3.11
CA TYR A 125 -3.48 -3.50 -2.23
C TYR A 125 -4.75 -4.32 -2.43
N GLY A 126 -4.60 -5.64 -2.51
CA GLY A 126 -5.72 -6.59 -2.60
C GLY A 126 -5.23 -8.03 -2.56
N ASP A 127 -6.01 -8.94 -1.97
CA ASP A 127 -5.69 -10.37 -1.80
C ASP A 127 -4.25 -10.64 -1.36
N ARG A 128 -3.84 -9.94 -0.30
CA ARG A 128 -2.50 -10.09 0.29
C ARG A 128 -1.36 -9.75 -0.70
N LYS A 129 -1.64 -8.99 -1.76
CA LYS A 129 -0.65 -8.48 -2.71
C LYS A 129 -0.59 -6.96 -2.64
N ILE A 130 0.63 -6.44 -2.62
CA ILE A 130 0.93 -5.01 -2.85
C ILE A 130 1.46 -4.87 -4.28
N VAL A 131 0.98 -3.88 -5.01
CA VAL A 131 1.50 -3.52 -6.34
C VAL A 131 1.77 -2.03 -6.39
N VAL A 132 2.99 -1.63 -6.75
CA VAL A 132 3.40 -0.22 -6.81
C VAL A 132 4.16 0.08 -8.09
N GLY A 133 3.61 1.03 -8.83
CA GLY A 133 4.11 1.57 -10.08
C GLY A 133 4.79 2.93 -9.96
N ASP A 134 4.97 3.60 -11.11
CA ASP A 134 5.55 4.94 -11.23
C ASP A 134 4.56 6.00 -11.71
N ARG A 135 3.26 5.68 -11.75
CA ARG A 135 2.24 6.68 -12.07
C ARG A 135 2.19 7.77 -10.98
N PRO A 136 1.84 9.01 -11.35
CA PRO A 136 1.64 10.07 -10.37
C PRO A 136 0.59 9.70 -9.34
N SER A 137 0.82 10.08 -8.08
CA SER A 137 -0.09 9.86 -6.97
C SER A 137 -0.18 11.08 -6.06
N PRO A 138 -1.35 11.36 -5.46
CA PRO A 138 -1.46 12.39 -4.42
C PRO A 138 -0.84 11.96 -3.08
N THR A 139 -0.61 10.66 -2.84
CA THR A 139 0.04 10.23 -1.59
C THR A 139 1.56 10.48 -1.68
N PRO A 140 2.18 11.05 -0.63
CA PRO A 140 3.61 11.34 -0.64
C PRO A 140 4.54 10.11 -0.72
N ASP A 141 4.04 8.93 -0.34
CA ASP A 141 4.76 7.66 -0.42
C ASP A 141 3.76 6.53 -0.70
N VAL A 142 3.59 6.19 -1.98
CA VAL A 142 2.64 5.17 -2.44
C VAL A 142 2.91 3.83 -1.78
N MET A 143 4.17 3.42 -1.67
CA MET A 143 4.51 2.15 -1.05
C MET A 143 4.11 2.12 0.43
N MET A 144 4.34 3.19 1.18
CA MET A 144 3.91 3.22 2.58
C MET A 144 2.39 3.29 2.73
N HIS A 145 1.67 3.92 1.81
CA HIS A 145 0.21 3.86 1.78
C HIS A 145 -0.30 2.43 1.58
N GLU A 146 0.21 1.70 0.56
CA GLU A 146 -0.20 0.31 0.32
C GLU A 146 0.23 -0.64 1.45
N VAL A 147 1.39 -0.39 2.08
CA VAL A 147 1.80 -1.10 3.31
C VAL A 147 0.82 -0.80 4.46
N GLY A 148 0.28 0.41 4.53
CA GLY A 148 -0.78 0.77 5.48
C GLY A 148 -2.02 -0.10 5.30
N HIS A 149 -2.54 -0.21 4.07
CA HIS A 149 -3.65 -1.14 3.76
C HIS A 149 -3.30 -2.60 4.07
N ALA A 150 -2.09 -3.03 3.72
CA ALA A 150 -1.63 -4.38 4.00
C ALA A 150 -1.59 -4.70 5.50
N LEU A 151 -1.05 -3.81 6.31
CA LEU A 151 -1.03 -3.99 7.76
C LEU A 151 -2.44 -3.94 8.34
N ASP A 152 -3.32 -3.10 7.78
CA ASP A 152 -4.71 -3.03 8.18
C ASP A 152 -5.42 -4.38 8.01
N ASP A 153 -5.26 -5.04 6.86
CA ASP A 153 -5.83 -6.37 6.59
C ASP A 153 -5.07 -7.53 7.28
N VAL A 154 -3.74 -7.46 7.42
CA VAL A 154 -2.94 -8.50 8.11
C VAL A 154 -3.23 -8.54 9.60
N ASP A 155 -3.39 -7.38 10.25
CA ASP A 155 -3.55 -7.33 11.70
C ASP A 155 -5.00 -7.38 12.17
N GLY A 156 -5.97 -7.20 11.28
CA GLY A 156 -7.39 -7.26 11.64
C GLY A 156 -7.86 -8.66 12.08
N GLY A 157 -7.26 -9.74 11.57
CA GLY A 157 -7.62 -11.12 11.87
C GLY A 157 -9.01 -11.53 11.34
N ASP A 158 -9.31 -12.83 11.23
CA ASP A 158 -10.64 -13.40 10.85
C ASP A 158 -11.39 -12.68 9.69
N GLY A 159 -10.66 -12.19 8.68
CA GLY A 159 -11.24 -11.45 7.55
C GLY A 159 -11.72 -10.03 7.87
N ALA A 160 -11.39 -9.52 9.05
CA ALA A 160 -11.60 -8.14 9.49
C ALA A 160 -10.34 -7.30 9.27
N TRP A 161 -10.49 -5.97 9.36
CA TRP A 161 -9.42 -4.99 9.23
C TRP A 161 -9.10 -4.40 10.61
N GLN A 162 -7.85 -4.04 10.87
CA GLN A 162 -7.40 -3.43 12.13
C GLN A 162 -8.13 -2.09 12.38
N SER A 163 -8.49 -1.37 11.33
CA SER A 163 -9.27 -0.14 11.34
C SER A 163 -10.74 -0.38 11.66
N ASP A 164 -11.22 -1.63 11.63
CA ASP A 164 -12.57 -2.01 12.08
C ASP A 164 -12.63 -2.28 13.60
N THR A 165 -11.48 -2.36 14.28
CA THR A 165 -11.44 -2.58 15.73
C THR A 165 -12.04 -1.41 16.51
N PRO A 166 -12.67 -1.65 17.68
CA PRO A 166 -13.27 -0.58 18.49
C PRO A 166 -12.29 0.56 18.79
N ALA A 167 -11.04 0.23 19.11
CA ALA A 167 -10.02 1.22 19.42
C ALA A 167 -9.72 2.18 18.26
N PHE A 168 -9.63 1.67 17.01
CA PHE A 168 -9.39 2.54 15.87
C PHE A 168 -10.64 3.29 15.44
N ARG A 169 -11.83 2.68 15.59
CA ARG A 169 -13.11 3.36 15.32
C ARG A 169 -13.30 4.57 16.23
N GLU A 170 -13.06 4.42 17.52
CA GLU A 170 -13.12 5.53 18.48
C GLU A 170 -12.13 6.64 18.14
N LEU A 171 -10.89 6.27 17.76
CA LEU A 171 -9.88 7.23 17.30
C LEU A 171 -10.33 7.99 16.04
N TYR A 172 -10.87 7.27 15.05
CA TYR A 172 -11.34 7.85 13.80
C TYR A 172 -12.56 8.77 14.02
N GLU A 173 -13.50 8.39 14.88
CA GLU A 173 -14.63 9.23 15.27
C GLU A 173 -14.17 10.53 15.96
N MET A 174 -13.14 10.45 16.81
CA MET A 174 -12.51 11.62 17.43
C MET A 174 -11.87 12.55 16.37
N CYS A 175 -11.25 11.97 15.34
CA CYS A 175 -10.66 12.73 14.22
C CYS A 175 -11.72 13.36 13.30
N GLY A 176 -12.93 12.80 13.22
CA GLY A 176 -13.98 13.16 12.27
C GLY A 176 -14.20 14.67 12.06
N PRO A 177 -14.36 15.49 13.12
CA PRO A 177 -14.56 16.93 13.00
C PRO A 177 -13.39 17.71 12.35
N TYR A 178 -12.24 17.07 12.21
CA TYR A 178 -10.99 17.67 11.74
C TYR A 178 -10.49 17.07 10.42
N LEU A 179 -11.16 16.05 9.87
CA LEU A 179 -10.74 15.45 8.60
C LEU A 179 -10.91 16.46 7.48
N MET A 180 -9.81 16.83 6.83
CA MET A 180 -9.79 17.89 5.82
C MET A 180 -10.33 17.44 4.45
N SER A 181 -10.24 16.14 4.15
CA SER A 181 -10.60 15.58 2.85
C SER A 181 -11.95 14.86 2.89
N ASP A 182 -12.82 15.16 1.92
CA ASP A 182 -14.05 14.41 1.69
C ASP A 182 -13.79 12.92 1.43
N PHE A 183 -12.58 12.57 0.95
CA PHE A 183 -12.17 11.19 0.75
C PHE A 183 -12.11 10.41 2.07
N HIS A 184 -11.48 11.01 3.09
CA HIS A 184 -11.43 10.42 4.42
C HIS A 184 -12.76 10.50 5.15
N GLN A 185 -13.73 11.30 4.67
CA GLN A 185 -15.08 11.36 5.24
C GLN A 185 -16.08 10.42 4.55
N GLN A 186 -15.63 9.64 3.56
CA GLN A 186 -16.53 8.74 2.83
C GLN A 186 -17.21 7.74 3.76
N PRO A 187 -18.48 7.37 3.45
CA PRO A 187 -19.26 6.47 4.28
C PRO A 187 -18.65 5.07 4.37
N ASP A 188 -19.25 4.26 5.24
CA ASP A 188 -18.88 2.87 5.50
C ASP A 188 -17.45 2.71 6.05
N ALA A 189 -16.69 1.75 5.52
CA ALA A 189 -15.33 1.48 5.95
C ALA A 189 -14.28 2.22 5.11
N LEU A 190 -14.65 2.78 3.96
CA LEU A 190 -13.71 3.29 2.98
C LEU A 190 -12.90 4.47 3.53
N GLY A 191 -13.56 5.55 3.99
CA GLY A 191 -12.86 6.71 4.54
C GLY A 191 -11.94 6.37 5.72
N ARG A 192 -12.36 5.41 6.55
CA ARG A 192 -11.59 4.94 7.72
C ARG A 192 -10.35 4.13 7.35
N ARG A 193 -10.45 3.23 6.37
CA ARG A 193 -9.32 2.42 5.88
C ARG A 193 -8.30 3.28 5.15
N GLU A 194 -8.78 4.21 4.33
CA GLU A 194 -7.91 5.19 3.65
C GLU A 194 -7.21 6.12 4.64
N PHE A 195 -7.92 6.60 5.66
CA PHE A 195 -7.31 7.38 6.73
C PHE A 195 -6.24 6.58 7.50
N PHE A 196 -6.49 5.29 7.75
CA PHE A 196 -5.49 4.41 8.36
C PHE A 196 -4.22 4.32 7.49
N ALA A 197 -4.38 4.07 6.19
CA ALA A 197 -3.28 3.92 5.25
C ALA A 197 -2.47 5.22 5.10
N ASP A 198 -3.14 6.36 4.92
CA ASP A 198 -2.47 7.66 4.82
C ASP A 198 -1.80 8.09 6.13
N ALA A 199 -2.43 7.83 7.28
CA ALA A 199 -1.81 8.10 8.58
C ALA A 199 -0.55 7.25 8.80
N PHE A 200 -0.61 5.96 8.45
CA PHE A 200 0.56 5.08 8.48
C PHE A 200 1.67 5.62 7.58
N ALA A 201 1.35 5.99 6.34
CA ALA A 201 2.30 6.52 5.38
C ALA A 201 2.96 7.81 5.87
N ALA A 202 2.17 8.76 6.37
CA ALA A 202 2.67 10.01 6.91
C ALA A 202 3.63 9.80 8.10
N ILE A 203 3.34 8.85 8.98
CA ILE A 203 4.19 8.56 10.15
C ILE A 203 5.47 7.83 9.70
N SER A 204 5.34 6.74 8.96
CA SER A 204 6.45 5.88 8.52
C SER A 204 7.44 6.60 7.62
N SER A 205 6.95 7.48 6.73
CA SER A 205 7.80 8.30 5.85
C SER A 205 8.27 9.61 6.50
N ARG A 206 8.07 9.77 7.83
CA ARG A 206 8.47 10.95 8.62
C ARG A 206 7.83 12.27 8.15
N GLN A 207 6.68 12.21 7.51
CA GLN A 207 5.90 13.34 7.03
C GLN A 207 4.80 13.73 8.03
N ARG A 208 5.18 13.90 9.30
CA ARG A 208 4.26 14.31 10.37
C ARG A 208 3.44 15.58 10.05
N PRO A 209 3.98 16.60 9.34
CA PRO A 209 3.17 17.73 8.90
C PRO A 209 1.97 17.32 8.03
N ALA A 210 2.12 16.32 7.15
CA ALA A 210 1.02 15.84 6.32
C ALA A 210 -0.11 15.24 7.18
N LEU A 211 0.21 14.53 8.26
CA LEU A 211 -0.80 14.04 9.21
C LEU A 211 -1.54 15.18 9.92
N VAL A 212 -0.83 16.24 10.28
CA VAL A 212 -1.44 17.42 10.89
C VAL A 212 -2.34 18.14 9.88
N ASP A 213 -1.92 18.25 8.62
CA ASP A 213 -2.70 18.85 7.54
C ASP A 213 -3.97 18.04 7.23
N MET A 214 -3.89 16.70 7.24
CA MET A 214 -5.05 15.80 7.12
C MET A 214 -6.10 16.05 8.20
N LEU A 215 -5.66 16.54 9.36
CA LEU A 215 -6.49 16.84 10.53
C LEU A 215 -6.72 18.35 10.72
N SER A 216 -6.73 19.13 9.62
CA SER A 216 -6.99 20.57 9.61
C SER A 216 -6.14 21.37 10.62
N GLY A 217 -4.89 20.96 10.84
CA GLY A 217 -3.99 21.61 11.80
C GLY A 217 -4.17 21.16 13.25
N ASN A 218 -5.05 20.20 13.55
CA ASN A 218 -5.30 19.74 14.91
C ASN A 218 -4.17 18.81 15.41
N ILE A 219 -3.17 19.41 16.03
CA ILE A 219 -2.00 18.73 16.59
C ILE A 219 -2.40 17.68 17.64
N ARG A 220 -3.44 17.94 18.46
CA ARG A 220 -3.83 17.00 19.51
C ARG A 220 -4.40 15.72 18.92
N ALA A 221 -5.28 15.83 17.92
CA ALA A 221 -5.79 14.67 17.20
C ALA A 221 -4.66 13.90 16.51
N ALA A 222 -3.73 14.61 15.85
CA ALA A 222 -2.57 14.00 15.21
C ALA A 222 -1.68 13.22 16.19
N LEU A 223 -1.48 13.73 17.41
CA LEU A 223 -0.72 13.03 18.45
C LEU A 223 -1.40 11.73 18.91
N GLU A 224 -2.72 11.72 19.07
CA GLU A 224 -3.45 10.48 19.41
C GLU A 224 -3.32 9.42 18.32
N VAL A 225 -3.36 9.84 17.04
CA VAL A 225 -3.11 8.95 15.90
C VAL A 225 -1.69 8.41 15.95
N MET A 226 -0.69 9.27 16.14
CA MET A 226 0.71 8.84 16.30
C MET A 226 0.88 7.86 17.47
N LEU A 227 0.23 8.10 18.61
CA LEU A 227 0.28 7.20 19.76
C LEU A 227 -0.33 5.84 19.47
N PHE A 228 -1.41 5.78 18.69
CA PHE A 228 -1.99 4.52 18.24
C PHE A 228 -0.97 3.71 17.43
N PHE A 229 -0.40 4.29 16.37
CA PHE A 229 0.59 3.60 15.54
C PHE A 229 1.87 3.27 16.30
N ASN A 230 2.33 4.14 17.21
CA ASN A 230 3.50 3.89 18.03
C ASN A 230 3.32 2.68 18.95
N ARG A 231 2.19 2.61 19.67
CA ARG A 231 1.89 1.48 20.57
C ARG A 231 1.77 0.15 19.81
N ARG A 232 1.26 0.19 18.59
CA ARG A 232 0.98 -1.01 17.79
C ARG A 232 2.20 -1.48 17.00
N TYR A 233 2.92 -0.55 16.39
CA TYR A 233 3.93 -0.82 15.36
C TYR A 233 5.33 -0.29 15.70
N GLY A 234 5.47 0.55 16.73
CA GLY A 234 6.76 1.10 17.16
C GLY A 234 7.33 2.19 16.24
N ILE A 235 6.48 2.85 15.46
CA ILE A 235 6.84 3.97 14.54
C ILE A 235 6.49 5.34 15.12
#